data_AF-A0A509LBQ2-F1
#
_entry.id   AF-A0A509LBQ2-F1
#
_cell.length_a   1.000
_cell.length_b   1.000
_cell.length_c   1.000
_cell.angle_alpha   90.00
_cell.angle_beta   90.00
_cell.angle_gamma   90.00
#
_symmetry.space_group_name_H-M   'P 1'
#
loop_
_entity.id
_entity.type
_entity.pdbx_description
1 polymer ?
#
loop_
_entity_poly.entity_id
_entity_poly.type
_entity_poly.pdbx_seq_one_letter_code
_entity_poly.pdbx_strand_id
1 'polypeptide(L)'
;FIRNTDALITDCTYSEDEYAQKVRWGHSSITEVIHLAHRAKVGTLYVFHHDPGQTDAAIDTKNDQAQALLNELKSSTVCITPMEKQHFMV
;
A
#
# COMPACT_ATOMS: atom_id res chain seq x y z
N PHE A 1 10.68 14.33 -1.71
CA PHE A 1 9.85 14.46 -0.51
C PHE A 1 9.98 13.22 0.38
N ILE A 2 9.55 12.02 -0.04
CA ILE A 2 9.52 10.79 0.80
C ILE A 2 10.78 9.89 0.74
N ARG A 3 11.89 10.35 0.18
CA ARG A 3 13.06 9.48 -0.06
C ARG A 3 13.74 9.11 1.26
N ASN A 4 14.02 7.82 1.47
CA ASN A 4 14.66 7.25 2.66
C ASN A 4 13.92 7.57 3.98
N THR A 5 12.59 7.74 3.94
CA THR A 5 11.80 7.89 5.17
C THR A 5 11.68 6.54 5.89
N ASP A 6 11.69 6.55 7.22
CA ASP A 6 11.52 5.35 8.04
C ASP A 6 10.11 4.78 7.90
N ALA A 7 9.10 5.65 7.83
CA ALA A 7 7.72 5.28 7.54
C ALA A 7 7.05 6.18 6.50
N LEU A 8 6.16 5.57 5.72
CA LEU A 8 5.21 6.25 4.86
C LEU A 8 3.81 5.69 5.14
N ILE A 9 2.86 6.56 5.48
CA ILE A 9 1.45 6.22 5.62
C ILE A 9 0.72 6.86 4.43
N THR A 10 0.11 6.06 3.55
CA THR A 10 -0.54 6.55 2.33
C THR A 10 -1.82 5.77 2.00
N ASP A 11 -2.72 6.41 1.26
CA ASP A 11 -3.96 5.77 0.81
C ASP A 11 -3.67 4.59 -0.12
N CYS A 12 -4.51 3.56 -0.07
CA CYS A 12 -4.51 2.41 -0.97
C CYS A 12 -5.96 1.94 -1.13
N THR A 13 -6.75 2.83 -1.71
CA THR A 13 -8.19 2.70 -1.80
C THR A 13 -8.58 1.55 -2.71
N TYR A 14 -7.89 1.41 -3.85
CA TYR A 14 -8.32 0.53 -4.93
C TYR A 14 -7.42 -0.69 -5.15
N SER A 15 -8.03 -1.78 -5.57
CA SER A 15 -7.36 -2.84 -6.31
C SER A 15 -7.00 -2.36 -7.72
N GLU A 16 -6.21 -3.13 -8.47
CA GLU A 16 -5.87 -2.78 -9.86
C GLU A 16 -7.10 -2.70 -10.76
N ASP A 17 -8.03 -3.67 -10.62
CA ASP A 17 -9.25 -3.73 -11.42
C ASP A 17 -10.19 -2.54 -11.13
N GLU A 18 -10.27 -2.13 -9.86
CA GLU A 18 -11.03 -0.96 -9.45
C GLU A 18 -10.36 0.33 -9.94
N TYR A 19 -9.03 0.42 -9.83
CA TYR A 19 -8.28 1.59 -10.23
C TYR A 19 -8.42 1.86 -11.72
N ALA A 20 -8.38 0.82 -12.57
CA ALA A 20 -8.56 0.94 -14.01
C ALA A 20 -9.85 1.69 -14.41
N GLN A 21 -10.90 1.59 -13.59
CA GLN A 21 -12.19 2.26 -13.82
C GLN A 21 -12.30 3.63 -13.10
N LYS A 22 -11.41 3.91 -12.14
CA LYS A 22 -11.45 5.08 -11.26
C LYS A 22 -10.20 5.97 -11.41
N VAL A 23 -9.45 5.82 -12.49
CA VAL A 23 -8.30 6.68 -12.83
C VAL A 23 -8.74 8.15 -12.76
N ARG A 24 -7.93 8.99 -12.09
CA ARG A 24 -8.18 10.43 -11.81
C ARG A 24 -9.22 10.76 -10.73
N TRP A 25 -9.71 9.78 -9.99
CA TRP A 25 -10.59 10.04 -8.83
C TRP A 25 -9.83 10.52 -7.59
N GLY A 26 -8.48 10.56 -7.65
CA GLY A 26 -7.65 11.12 -6.59
C GLY A 26 -7.21 10.12 -5.52
N HIS A 27 -7.25 8.82 -5.83
CA HIS A 27 -6.83 7.73 -4.94
C HIS A 27 -5.87 6.78 -5.64
N SER A 28 -5.11 6.04 -4.84
CA SER A 28 -4.03 5.17 -5.31
C SER A 28 -4.45 3.69 -5.37
N SER A 29 -3.83 2.93 -6.28
CA SER A 29 -3.86 1.47 -6.27
C SER A 29 -2.73 0.88 -5.43
N ILE A 30 -2.83 -0.41 -5.07
CA ILE A 30 -1.76 -1.11 -4.33
C ILE A 30 -0.43 -1.13 -5.10
N THR A 31 -0.48 -1.34 -6.42
CA THR A 31 0.74 -1.41 -7.23
C THR A 31 1.44 -0.06 -7.32
N GLU A 32 0.68 1.03 -7.45
CA GLU A 32 1.23 2.38 -7.49
C GLU A 32 1.98 2.74 -6.20
N VAL A 33 1.39 2.47 -5.04
CA VAL A 33 2.02 2.80 -3.75
C VAL A 33 3.25 1.95 -3.46
N ILE A 34 3.24 0.67 -3.86
CA ILE A 34 4.40 -0.22 -3.70
C ILE A 34 5.57 0.25 -4.57
N HIS A 35 5.33 0.57 -5.85
CA HIS A 35 6.38 1.12 -6.71
C HIS A 35 6.90 2.46 -6.20
N LEU A 36 6.02 3.33 -5.71
CA LEU A 36 6.42 4.61 -5.11
C LEU A 36 7.34 4.39 -3.91
N ALA A 37 6.94 3.52 -2.97
CA ALA A 37 7.68 3.24 -1.75
C ALA A 37 9.03 2.57 -2.02
N HIS A 38 9.05 1.59 -2.92
CA HIS A 38 10.27 0.92 -3.38
C HIS A 38 11.27 1.92 -3.96
N ARG A 39 10.84 2.75 -4.93
CA ARG A 39 11.70 3.75 -5.59
C ARG A 39 12.23 4.79 -4.60
N ALA A 40 11.41 5.14 -3.61
CA ALA A 40 11.77 6.08 -2.57
C ALA A 40 12.66 5.47 -1.47
N LYS A 41 12.83 4.14 -1.43
CA LYS A 41 13.52 3.42 -0.34
C LYS A 41 12.88 3.69 1.03
N VAL A 42 11.55 3.62 1.08
CA VAL A 42 10.81 3.69 2.35
C VAL A 42 11.19 2.50 3.22
N GLY A 43 11.36 2.70 4.52
CA GLY A 43 11.51 1.61 5.50
C GLY A 43 10.23 0.78 5.60
N THR A 44 9.19 1.36 6.20
CA THR A 44 7.87 0.73 6.34
C THR A 44 6.77 1.52 5.64
N LEU A 45 6.06 0.88 4.73
CA LEU A 45 4.85 1.37 4.06
C LEU A 45 3.63 0.88 4.83
N TYR A 46 2.82 1.80 5.34
CA TYR A 46 1.51 1.53 5.91
C TYR A 46 0.44 1.97 4.93
N VAL A 47 -0.30 1.01 4.39
CA VAL A 47 -1.40 1.28 3.45
C VAL A 47 -2.71 1.45 4.22
N PHE A 48 -3.40 2.58 4.03
CA PHE A 48 -4.65 2.90 4.71
C PHE A 48 -5.75 3.35 3.73
N HIS A 49 -6.90 3.79 4.24
CA HIS A 49 -7.99 4.38 3.44
C HIS A 49 -8.54 3.43 2.37
N HIS A 50 -8.86 2.21 2.76
CA HIS A 50 -9.49 1.23 1.87
C HIS A 50 -10.90 1.68 1.45
N ASP A 51 -11.36 1.26 0.27
CA ASP A 51 -12.72 1.54 -0.19
C ASP A 51 -13.73 0.94 0.81
N PRO A 52 -14.73 1.71 1.30
CA PRO A 52 -15.70 1.21 2.29
C PRO A 52 -16.53 0.00 1.82
N GLY A 53 -16.58 -0.26 0.51
CA GLY A 53 -17.23 -1.44 -0.07
C GLY A 53 -16.36 -2.70 -0.06
N GLN A 54 -15.08 -2.62 0.32
CA GLN A 54 -14.18 -3.76 0.39
C GLN A 54 -14.39 -4.56 1.68
N THR A 55 -14.29 -5.87 1.55
CA THR A 55 -14.25 -6.79 2.70
C THR A 55 -12.83 -6.96 3.21
N ASP A 56 -12.68 -7.49 4.43
CA ASP A 56 -11.37 -7.84 4.99
C ASP A 56 -10.58 -8.77 4.04
N ALA A 57 -11.25 -9.76 3.42
CA ALA A 57 -10.62 -10.65 2.45
C ALA A 57 -10.09 -9.92 1.21
N ALA A 58 -10.75 -8.84 0.77
CA ALA A 58 -10.24 -8.01 -0.32
C ALA A 58 -8.99 -7.20 0.12
N ILE A 59 -8.94 -6.77 1.38
CA ILE A 59 -7.77 -6.11 1.95
C ILE A 59 -6.61 -7.09 2.08
N ASP A 60 -6.86 -8.32 2.55
CA ASP A 60 -5.86 -9.39 2.62
C ASP A 60 -5.29 -9.69 1.23
N THR A 61 -6.15 -9.74 0.20
CA THR A 61 -5.71 -9.92 -1.19
C THR A 61 -4.77 -8.80 -1.64
N LYS A 62 -5.03 -7.53 -1.27
CA LYS A 62 -4.10 -6.42 -1.54
C LYS A 62 -2.79 -6.58 -0.80
N ASN A 63 -2.82 -7.07 0.45
CA ASN A 63 -1.59 -7.35 1.20
C ASN A 63 -0.76 -8.44 0.49
N ASP A 64 -1.38 -9.54 0.07
CA ASP A 64 -0.70 -10.62 -0.65
C ASP A 64 -0.04 -10.11 -1.95
N GLN A 65 -0.75 -9.27 -2.69
CA GLN A 65 -0.22 -8.61 -3.90
C GLN A 65 0.99 -7.71 -3.56
N ALA A 66 0.91 -6.93 -2.49
CA ALA A 66 2.02 -6.10 -2.03
C ALA A 66 3.25 -6.93 -1.66
N GLN A 67 3.08 -8.02 -0.91
CA GLN A 67 4.20 -8.90 -0.53
C GLN A 67 4.83 -9.55 -1.77
N ALA A 68 4.02 -10.04 -2.70
CA ALA A 68 4.51 -10.64 -3.94
C ALA A 68 5.33 -9.64 -4.78
N LEU A 69 4.80 -8.42 -4.96
CA LEU A 69 5.47 -7.38 -5.76
C LEU A 69 6.75 -6.87 -5.09
N LEU A 70 6.77 -6.69 -3.76
CA LEU A 70 7.98 -6.30 -3.05
C LEU A 70 9.09 -7.35 -3.17
N ASN A 71 8.73 -8.63 -3.12
CA ASN A 71 9.66 -9.75 -3.32
C ASN A 71 10.22 -9.77 -4.74
N GLU A 72 9.37 -9.59 -5.76
CA GLU A 72 9.80 -9.50 -7.16
C GLU A 72 10.79 -8.36 -7.38
N LEU A 73 10.51 -7.19 -6.80
CA LEU A 73 11.35 -6.00 -6.87
C LEU A 73 12.63 -6.10 -6.03
N LYS A 74 12.79 -7.16 -5.22
CA LYS A 74 13.85 -7.29 -4.20
C LYS A 74 13.93 -6.04 -3.32
N SER A 75 12.77 -5.53 -2.93
CA SER A 75 12.65 -4.28 -2.18
C SER A 75 13.12 -4.45 -0.75
N SER A 76 13.71 -3.39 -0.19
CA SER A 76 13.98 -3.29 1.26
C SER A 76 12.77 -2.79 2.06
N THR A 77 11.72 -2.32 1.38
CA THR A 77 10.51 -1.81 2.01
C THR A 77 9.66 -2.95 2.57
N VAL A 78 9.15 -2.78 3.79
CA VAL A 78 8.13 -3.65 4.38
C VAL A 78 6.77 -3.00 4.20
N CYS A 79 5.76 -3.73 3.71
CA CYS A 79 4.38 -3.23 3.63
C CYS A 79 3.51 -3.86 4.72
N ILE A 80 2.66 -3.04 5.35
CA ILE A 80 1.70 -3.44 6.39
C ILE A 80 0.32 -2.86 6.04
N THR A 81 -0.71 -3.70 6.08
CA THR A 81 -2.14 -3.33 6.09
C THR A 81 -2.63 -3.28 7.54
N PRO A 82 -2.69 -2.10 8.18
CA PRO A 82 -3.00 -2.00 9.60
C PRO A 82 -4.45 -2.37 9.91
N MET A 83 -4.66 -3.00 11.05
CA MET A 83 -6.01 -3.17 11.62
C MET A 83 -6.43 -1.94 12.42
N GLU A 84 -7.74 -1.73 12.57
CA GLU A 84 -8.26 -0.69 13.46
C GLU A 84 -7.68 -0.86 14.87
N LYS A 85 -7.26 0.26 15.49
CA LYS A 85 -6.65 0.30 16.84
C LYS A 85 -5.28 -0.36 16.98
N GLN A 86 -4.62 -0.72 15.87
CA GLN A 86 -3.24 -1.18 15.92
C GLN A 86 -2.27 -0.02 16.21
N HIS A 87 -1.26 -0.26 17.04
CA HIS A 87 -0.24 0.72 17.41
C HIS A 87 1.13 0.27 16.90
N PHE A 88 1.93 1.23 16.43
CA PHE A 88 3.30 1.02 15.96
C PHE A 88 4.25 1.99 16.63
N MET A 89 5.49 1.56 16.82
CA MET A 89 6.60 2.44 17.15
C MET A 89 7.46 2.57 15.90
N VAL A 90 7.74 3.81 15.50
CA VAL A 90 8.49 4.15 14.29
C VAL A 90 9.79 4.81 14.69
#